data_AF-A0A074KEW0-F1
#
_entry.id   AF-A0A074KEW0-F1
#
_cell.length_a   1.000
_cell.length_b   1.000
_cell.length_c   1.000
_cell.angle_alpha   90.00
_cell.angle_beta   90.00
_cell.angle_gamma   90.00
#
_symmetry.space_group_name_H-M   'P 1'
#
loop_
_entity.id
_entity.type
_entity.pdbx_description
1 polymer ?
#
loop_
_entity_poly.entity_id
_entity_poly.type
_entity_poly.pdbx_seq_one_letter_code
_entity_poly.pdbx_strand_id
1 'polypeptide(L)'
;MTATQGWLVLVALSVGSTLLAWSGSTGAVAAVAILALAWVKAQIVLNVYLGLSQVPAWSRGFAFVLGLFMLGAMGLAVAAGAV
;
A
#
# COMPACT_ATOMS: atom_id res chain seq x y z
N MET A 1 -9.09 -13.90 5.75
CA MET A 1 -8.94 -12.93 6.85
C MET A 1 -10.31 -12.46 7.24
N THR A 2 -10.62 -12.38 8.53
CA THR A 2 -11.85 -11.72 9.01
C THR A 2 -11.71 -10.20 8.95
N ALA A 3 -12.83 -9.47 9.00
CA ALA A 3 -12.80 -8.01 9.04
C ALA A 3 -11.98 -7.47 10.22
N THR A 4 -12.07 -8.10 11.39
CA THR A 4 -11.29 -7.72 12.59
C THR A 4 -9.80 -7.93 12.43
N GLN A 5 -9.39 -9.03 11.76
CA GLN A 5 -7.97 -9.26 11.43
C GLN A 5 -7.47 -8.20 10.43
N GLY A 6 -8.27 -7.89 9.41
CA GLY A 6 -7.95 -6.83 8.45
C GLY A 6 -7.77 -5.47 9.13
N TRP A 7 -8.67 -5.14 10.07
CA TRP A 7 -8.58 -3.94 10.88
C TRP A 7 -7.29 -3.86 11.70
N LEU A 8 -6.93 -4.93 12.42
CA LEU A 8 -5.68 -4.97 13.21
C LEU A 8 -4.45 -4.74 12.33
N VAL A 9 -4.41 -5.35 11.14
CA VAL A 9 -3.30 -5.16 10.21
C VAL A 9 -3.26 -3.71 9.70
N LEU A 10 -4.41 -3.09 9.41
CA LEU A 10 -4.46 -1.68 9.01
C LEU A 10 -3.98 -0.73 10.13
N VAL A 11 -4.29 -1.04 11.39
CA VAL A 11 -3.78 -0.29 12.56
C VAL A 11 -2.26 -0.43 12.61
N ALA A 12 -1.72 -1.65 12.53
CA ALA A 12 -0.28 -1.89 12.55
C ALA A 12 0.45 -1.18 11.39
N LEU A 13 -0.09 -1.25 10.17
CA LEU A 13 0.44 -0.53 9.01
C LEU A 13 0.41 0.99 9.19
N SER A 14 -0.62 1.52 9.86
CA SER A 14 -0.74 2.95 10.14
C SER A 14 0.31 3.40 11.15
N VAL A 15 0.53 2.62 12.22
CA VAL A 15 1.64 2.86 13.16
C VAL A 15 2.98 2.82 12.42
N GLY A 16 3.21 1.83 11.55
CA GLY A 16 4.42 1.75 10.74
C GLY A 16 4.64 2.99 9.87
N SER A 17 3.60 3.49 9.19
CA SER A 17 3.71 4.73 8.41
C SER A 17 3.99 5.96 9.27
N THR A 18 3.40 6.05 10.46
CA THR A 18 3.64 7.16 11.40
C THR A 18 5.06 7.14 11.93
N LEU A 19 5.58 5.98 12.33
CA LEU A 19 6.96 5.84 12.79
C LEU A 19 7.96 6.19 11.69
N LEU A 20 7.69 5.77 10.45
CA LEU A 20 8.53 6.09 9.31
C LEU A 20 8.56 7.60 9.05
N ALA A 21 7.40 8.26 9.07
CA ALA A 21 7.32 9.71 8.93
C ALA A 21 7.98 10.46 10.10
N TRP A 22 7.83 9.95 11.33
CA TRP A 22 8.42 10.54 12.54
C TRP A 22 9.95 10.40 12.60
N SER A 23 10.51 9.33 12.01
CA SER A 23 11.96 9.09 12.01
C SER A 23 12.78 10.18 11.29
N GLY A 24 12.13 11.09 10.56
CA GLY A 24 12.82 12.11 9.76
C GLY A 24 13.50 11.55 8.51
N SER A 25 13.20 10.29 8.15
CA SER A 25 13.70 9.68 6.92
C SER A 25 13.18 10.45 5.70
N THR A 26 14.10 10.93 4.87
CA THR A 26 13.79 11.69 3.64
C THR A 26 14.35 11.01 2.41
N GLY A 27 13.95 11.48 1.23
CA GLY A 27 14.44 10.98 -0.06
C GLY A 27 13.67 9.77 -0.61
N ALA A 28 14.17 9.25 -1.73
CA ALA A 28 13.49 8.22 -2.52
C ALA A 28 13.15 6.95 -1.72
N VAL A 29 14.05 6.51 -0.84
CA VAL A 29 13.85 5.29 -0.04
C VAL A 29 12.66 5.45 0.91
N ALA A 30 12.55 6.59 1.59
CA ALA A 30 11.43 6.87 2.48
C ALA A 30 10.10 6.93 1.71
N ALA A 31 10.09 7.59 0.54
CA ALA A 31 8.91 7.67 -0.31
C ALA A 31 8.45 6.29 -0.81
N VAL A 32 9.39 5.44 -1.27
CA VAL A 32 9.09 4.06 -1.71
C VAL A 32 8.56 3.22 -0.55
N ALA A 33 9.13 3.35 0.65
CA ALA A 33 8.65 2.64 1.83
C ALA A 33 7.22 3.06 2.22
N ILE A 34 6.89 4.36 2.17
CA ILE A 34 5.53 4.85 2.39
C ILE A 34 4.56 4.30 1.34
N LEU A 35 4.95 4.32 0.06
CA LEU A 35 4.14 3.80 -1.04
C LEU A 35 3.92 2.29 -0.91
N ALA A 36 4.92 1.53 -0.46
CA ALA A 36 4.78 0.11 -0.19
C ALA A 36 3.78 -0.16 0.94
N LEU A 37 3.85 0.59 2.04
CA LEU A 37 2.85 0.51 3.12
C LEU A 37 1.45 0.84 2.61
N ALA A 38 1.31 1.89 1.79
CA ALA A 38 0.03 2.29 1.20
C ALA A 38 -0.54 1.20 0.26
N TRP A 39 0.31 0.54 -0.52
CA TRP A 39 -0.09 -0.58 -1.37
C TRP A 39 -0.70 -1.72 -0.56
N VAL A 40 -0.01 -2.15 0.50
CA VAL A 40 -0.51 -3.25 1.35
C VAL A 40 -1.87 -2.88 1.96
N LYS A 41 -2.03 -1.64 2.44
CA LYS A 41 -3.33 -1.16 2.97
C LYS A 41 -4.42 -1.23 1.90
N ALA A 42 -4.15 -0.76 0.68
CA ALA A 42 -5.11 -0.80 -0.41
C ALA A 42 -5.54 -2.23 -0.77
N GLN A 43 -4.62 -3.18 -0.80
CA GLN A 43 -4.91 -4.60 -1.04
C GLN A 43 -5.82 -5.19 0.06
N ILE A 44 -5.61 -4.82 1.32
CA ILE A 44 -6.46 -5.28 2.44
C ILE A 44 -7.86 -4.69 2.32
N VAL A 45 -7.99 -3.39 2.02
CA VAL A 45 -9.30 -2.73 1.86
C VAL A 45 -10.08 -3.37 0.71
N LEU A 46 -9.44 -3.58 -0.44
CA LEU A 46 -10.07 -4.22 -1.60
C LEU A 46 -10.54 -5.66 -1.28
N ASN A 47 -9.67 -6.48 -0.70
CA ASN A 47 -9.97 -7.91 -0.54
C ASN A 47 -10.86 -8.21 0.68
N VAL A 48 -10.71 -7.47 1.78
CA VAL A 48 -11.41 -7.74 3.05
C VAL A 48 -12.67 -6.90 3.19
N TYR A 49 -12.61 -5.61 2.87
CA TYR A 49 -13.73 -4.68 3.12
C TYR A 49 -14.66 -4.55 1.92
N LEU A 50 -14.12 -4.53 0.70
CA LEU A 50 -14.93 -4.53 -0.53
C LEU A 50 -15.32 -5.94 -0.98
N GLY A 51 -14.88 -6.97 -0.26
CA GLY A 51 -15.26 -8.36 -0.52
C GLY A 51 -14.77 -8.90 -1.86
N LEU A 52 -13.78 -8.27 -2.51
CA LEU A 52 -13.22 -8.75 -3.78
C LEU A 52 -12.60 -10.14 -3.68
N SER A 53 -12.26 -10.59 -2.47
CA SER A 53 -11.86 -11.98 -2.21
C SER A 53 -12.92 -13.01 -2.61
N GLN A 54 -14.20 -12.64 -2.64
CA GLN A 54 -15.30 -13.50 -3.08
C GLN A 54 -15.45 -13.58 -4.60
N VAL A 55 -14.76 -12.72 -5.36
CA VAL A 55 -14.85 -12.64 -6.83
C VAL A 55 -13.46 -12.61 -7.46
N PRO A 56 -12.81 -13.79 -7.66
CA PRO A 56 -11.40 -13.88 -8.07
C PRO A 56 -11.06 -13.28 -9.43
N ALA A 57 -12.03 -13.21 -10.35
CA ALA A 57 -11.82 -12.60 -11.66
C ALA A 57 -11.59 -11.08 -11.54
N TRP A 58 -12.41 -10.41 -10.72
CA TRP A 58 -12.32 -8.97 -10.50
C TRP A 58 -11.15 -8.59 -9.59
N SER A 59 -10.84 -9.39 -8.58
CA SER A 59 -9.70 -9.13 -7.68
C SER A 59 -8.37 -9.07 -8.44
N ARG A 60 -8.16 -9.96 -9.42
CA ARG A 60 -6.95 -9.96 -10.26
C ARG A 60 -6.85 -8.70 -11.12
N GLY A 61 -7.95 -8.25 -11.71
CA GLY A 61 -7.99 -7.02 -12.50
C GLY A 61 -7.66 -5.79 -11.66
N PHE A 62 -8.30 -5.65 -10.51
CA PHE A 62 -8.01 -4.56 -9.57
C PHE A 62 -6.58 -4.61 -9.04
N ALA A 63 -6.08 -5.80 -8.67
CA ALA A 63 -4.71 -5.96 -8.18
C ALA A 63 -3.68 -5.60 -9.26
N PHE A 64 -3.94 -5.95 -10.53
CA PHE A 64 -3.07 -5.61 -11.65
C PHE A 64 -3.01 -4.10 -11.90
N VAL A 65 -4.18 -3.44 -12.00
CA VAL A 65 -4.25 -1.98 -12.25
C VAL A 65 -3.66 -1.20 -11.08
N LEU A 66 -4.02 -1.57 -9.85
CA LEU A 66 -3.44 -0.97 -8.65
C LEU A 66 -1.92 -1.15 -8.63
N GLY A 67 -1.44 -2.31 -9.08
CA GLY A 67 -0.01 -2.58 -9.11
C GLY A 67 0.75 -1.77 -10.14
N LEU A 68 0.20 -1.62 -11.35
CA LEU A 68 0.77 -0.70 -12.35
C LEU A 68 0.80 0.74 -11.85
N PHE A 69 -0.29 1.20 -11.22
CA PHE A 69 -0.36 2.55 -10.66
C PHE A 69 0.72 2.78 -9.61
N MET A 70 0.85 1.86 -8.65
CA MET A 70 1.82 1.99 -7.57
C MET A 70 3.26 1.82 -8.05
N LEU A 71 3.54 0.95 -9.04
CA LEU A 71 4.85 0.88 -9.68
C LEU A 71 5.21 2.20 -10.37
N GLY A 72 4.26 2.80 -11.08
CA GLY A 72 4.45 4.13 -11.67
C GLY A 72 4.75 5.19 -10.61
N ALA A 73 3.98 5.22 -9.52
CA ALA A 73 4.19 6.14 -8.40
C ALA A 73 5.55 5.95 -7.72
N MET A 74 6.00 4.71 -7.52
CA MET A 74 7.33 4.40 -6.98
C MET A 74 8.44 4.82 -7.96
N GLY A 75 8.27 4.55 -9.26
CA GLY A 75 9.21 4.99 -10.28
C GLY A 75 9.35 6.52 -10.32
N LEU A 76 8.23 7.24 -10.22
CA LEU A 76 8.20 8.70 -10.09
C LEU A 76 8.89 9.17 -8.81
N ALA A 77 8.65 8.53 -7.67
CA ALA A 77 9.28 8.87 -6.40
C ALA A 77 10.81 8.67 -6.43
N VAL A 78 11.27 7.60 -7.07
CA VAL A 78 12.71 7.35 -7.27
C VAL A 78 13.30 8.37 -8.24
N ALA A 79 12.64 8.63 -9.36
CA ALA A 79 13.10 9.62 -10.34
C ALA A 79 13.18 11.02 -9.73
N ALA A 80 12.18 11.42 -8.92
CA ALA A 80 12.16 12.70 -8.24
C ALA A 80 13.22 12.82 -7.13
N GLY A 81 13.56 11.73 -6.46
CA GLY A 81 14.63 11.72 -5.46
C GLY A 81 16.04 11.50 -6.04
N ALA A 82 16.15 11.26 -7.35
CA ALA A 82 17.43 11.14 -8.07
C ALA A 82 17.90 12.48 -8.67
N VAL A 83 17.03 13.50 -8.66
CA VAL A 83 17.33 14.90 -9.03
C VAL A 83 17.76 15.69 -7.80
#